data_AF-A0A3N5M8N2-F1
#
_entry.id   AF-A0A3N5M8N2-F1
#
_cell.length_a   1.000
_cell.length_b   1.000
_cell.length_c   1.000
_cell.angle_alpha   90.00
_cell.angle_beta   90.00
_cell.angle_gamma   90.00
#
_symmetry.space_group_name_H-M   'P 1'
#
loop_
_entity.id
_entity.type
_entity.pdbx_description
1 polymer ?
#
loop_
_entity_poly.entity_id
_entity_poly.type
_entity_poly.pdbx_seq_one_letter_code
_entity_poly.pdbx_strand_id
1 'polypeptide(L)'
;MANPATQVDTGALSRPASGLVLAGFRYDWIAAILSTLFTGGLFLDGWAHNHGKVDESFFTPWHAVFYGGFLLYGAFLVGTLLANRSRGNEWRRSLPAGYALSLAGAVIFGF
;
A
#
# COMPACT_ATOMS: atom_id res chain seq x y z
N MET A 1 17.27 27.83 -56.95
CA MET A 1 16.92 28.27 -55.58
C MET A 1 16.19 27.12 -54.91
N ALA A 2 16.87 26.38 -54.04
CA ALA A 2 16.30 25.24 -53.31
C ALA A 2 15.64 25.74 -52.00
N ASN A 3 14.43 25.24 -51.72
CA ASN A 3 13.66 25.56 -50.52
C ASN A 3 14.30 24.86 -49.29
N PRO A 4 14.69 25.57 -48.22
CA PRO A 4 15.19 24.93 -47.01
C PRO A 4 14.01 24.29 -46.29
N ALA A 5 13.88 22.98 -46.44
CA ALA A 5 12.99 22.18 -45.61
C ALA A 5 13.30 22.46 -44.13
N THR A 6 12.30 22.97 -43.43
CA THR A 6 12.19 23.01 -41.98
C THR A 6 12.55 21.63 -41.43
N GLN A 7 13.77 21.52 -40.93
CA GLN A 7 14.23 20.39 -40.16
C GLN A 7 13.46 20.42 -38.85
N VAL A 8 12.36 19.67 -38.77
CA VAL A 8 11.63 19.45 -37.53
C VAL A 8 12.58 18.65 -36.65
N ASP A 9 13.23 19.37 -35.73
CA ASP A 9 14.02 18.79 -34.67
C ASP A 9 13.07 17.97 -33.77
N THR A 10 12.87 16.71 -34.14
CA THR A 10 12.26 15.71 -33.27
C THR A 10 13.30 15.35 -32.21
N GLY A 11 13.74 16.34 -31.44
CA GLY A 11 14.42 16.15 -30.19
C GLY A 11 13.54 15.23 -29.38
N ALA A 12 13.99 13.98 -29.28
CA ALA A 12 13.30 12.91 -28.60
C ALA A 12 12.74 13.48 -27.30
N LEU A 13 11.40 13.54 -27.21
CA LEU A 13 10.71 13.75 -25.95
C LEU A 13 11.21 12.64 -25.06
N SER A 14 12.22 12.99 -24.27
CA SER A 14 12.87 12.13 -23.31
C SER A 14 11.79 11.88 -22.28
N ARG A 15 10.99 10.84 -22.54
CA ARG A 15 9.89 10.43 -21.69
C ARG A 15 10.58 10.22 -20.34
N PRO A 16 10.30 11.05 -19.31
CA PRO A 16 10.97 10.91 -18.03
C PRO A 16 10.78 9.45 -17.66
N ALA A 17 11.89 8.74 -17.44
CA ALA A 17 11.88 7.33 -17.08
C ALA A 17 10.85 7.21 -15.97
N SER A 18 9.66 6.71 -16.32
CA SER A 18 8.55 6.66 -15.40
C SER A 18 8.95 5.52 -14.48
N GLY A 19 9.67 5.87 -13.41
CA GLY A 19 9.95 4.97 -12.31
C GLY A 19 8.58 4.45 -11.91
N LEU A 20 8.29 3.22 -12.31
CA LEU A 20 6.95 2.66 -12.23
C LEU A 20 6.65 2.57 -10.73
N VAL A 21 5.91 3.56 -10.21
CA VAL A 21 5.37 3.50 -8.86
C VAL A 21 4.54 2.23 -8.83
N LEU A 22 4.80 1.34 -7.86
CA LEU A 22 3.93 0.19 -7.62
C LEU A 22 2.54 0.74 -7.27
N ALA A 23 1.67 0.86 -8.28
CA ALA A 23 0.41 1.59 -8.24
C ALA A 23 -0.57 1.02 -9.29
N GLY A 24 -1.83 1.47 -9.21
CA GLY A 24 -2.88 1.15 -10.17
C GLY A 24 -3.76 -0.03 -9.75
N PHE A 25 -4.66 -0.44 -10.63
CA PHE A 25 -5.78 -1.33 -10.30
C PHE A 25 -5.41 -2.61 -9.53
N ARG A 26 -4.31 -3.28 -9.91
CA ARG A 26 -3.84 -4.48 -9.19
C ARG A 26 -3.39 -4.17 -7.76
N TYR A 27 -2.70 -3.04 -7.57
CA TYR A 27 -2.30 -2.56 -6.25
C TYR A 27 -3.52 -2.31 -5.37
N ASP A 28 -4.53 -1.62 -5.93
CA ASP A 28 -5.74 -1.28 -5.22
C ASP A 28 -6.55 -2.50 -4.80
N TRP A 29 -6.62 -3.52 -5.66
CA TRP A 29 -7.25 -4.79 -5.28
C TRP A 29 -6.50 -5.55 -4.19
N ILE A 30 -5.17 -5.60 -4.25
CA ILE A 30 -4.36 -6.23 -3.19
C ILE A 30 -4.61 -5.49 -1.88
N ALA A 31 -4.55 -4.15 -1.91
CA ALA A 31 -4.80 -3.34 -0.73
C ALA A 31 -6.23 -3.53 -0.18
N ALA A 32 -7.24 -3.58 -1.05
CA ALA A 32 -8.63 -3.81 -0.67
C ALA A 32 -8.83 -5.18 -0.03
N ILE A 33 -8.22 -6.25 -0.59
CA ILE A 33 -8.29 -7.60 -0.04
C ILE A 33 -7.62 -7.64 1.34
N LEU A 34 -6.40 -7.11 1.46
CA LEU A 34 -5.66 -7.07 2.73
C LEU A 34 -6.39 -6.23 3.79
N SER A 35 -6.97 -5.09 3.39
CA SER A 35 -7.79 -4.25 4.27
C SER A 35 -9.06 -4.98 4.71
N THR A 36 -9.68 -5.76 3.82
CA THR A 36 -10.86 -6.57 4.13
C THR A 36 -10.49 -7.68 5.11
N LEU A 37 -9.34 -8.34 4.92
CA LEU A 37 -8.84 -9.35 5.85
C LEU A 37 -8.57 -8.76 7.24
N PHE A 38 -7.90 -7.61 7.32
CA PHE A 38 -7.64 -6.92 8.58
C PHE A 38 -8.94 -6.53 9.29
N THR A 39 -9.84 -5.83 8.57
CA THR A 39 -11.10 -5.34 9.13
C THR A 39 -12.05 -6.48 9.49
N GLY A 40 -12.13 -7.50 8.63
CA GLY A 40 -12.89 -8.73 8.91
C GLY A 40 -12.34 -9.47 10.13
N GLY A 41 -11.02 -9.53 10.29
CA GLY A 41 -10.37 -10.05 11.49
C GLY A 41 -10.74 -9.28 12.75
N LEU A 42 -10.79 -7.94 12.69
CA LEU A 42 -11.25 -7.10 13.80
C LEU A 42 -12.68 -7.45 14.24
N PHE A 43 -13.60 -7.56 13.28
CA PHE A 43 -14.99 -7.92 13.57
C PHE A 43 -15.12 -9.35 14.09
N LEU A 44 -14.33 -10.28 13.55
CA LEU A 44 -14.29 -11.66 14.02
C LEU A 44 -13.79 -11.75 15.46
N ASP A 45 -12.74 -11.01 15.79
CA ASP A 45 -12.20 -10.91 17.14
C ASP A 45 -13.23 -10.30 18.10
N GLY A 46 -13.84 -9.17 17.72
CA GLY A 46 -14.92 -8.56 18.49
C GLY A 46 -16.10 -9.51 18.70
N TRP A 47 -16.48 -10.30 17.70
CA TRP A 47 -17.50 -11.34 17.86
C TRP A 47 -17.08 -12.39 18.89
N ALA A 48 -15.83 -12.86 18.85
CA ALA A 48 -15.32 -13.86 19.77
C ALA A 48 -15.35 -13.39 21.23
N HIS A 49 -14.98 -12.13 21.50
CA HIS A 49 -15.10 -11.49 22.81
C HIS A 49 -16.55 -11.46 23.31
N ASN A 50 -17.50 -11.11 22.44
CA ASN A 50 -18.92 -11.02 22.80
C ASN A 50 -19.61 -12.39 22.99
N HIS A 51 -18.96 -13.49 22.60
CA HIS A 51 -19.54 -14.85 22.67
C HIS A 51 -18.73 -15.80 23.56
N GLY A 52 -17.85 -15.27 24.41
CA GLY A 52 -17.04 -16.08 25.34
C GLY A 52 -16.14 -17.09 24.62
N LYS A 53 -15.61 -16.72 23.46
CA LYS A 53 -14.71 -17.56 22.63
C LYS A 53 -13.23 -17.23 22.81
N VAL A 54 -12.92 -16.30 23.71
CA VAL A 54 -11.59 -15.91 24.15
C VAL A 54 -11.37 -16.43 25.57
N ASP A 55 -10.11 -16.66 25.93
CA ASP A 55 -9.70 -16.95 27.31
C ASP A 55 -9.07 -15.69 27.95
N GLU A 56 -8.48 -15.84 29.13
CA GLU A 56 -7.80 -14.75 29.84
C GLU A 56 -6.46 -14.35 29.20
N SER A 57 -6.03 -15.04 28.14
CA SER A 57 -4.77 -14.76 27.45
C SER A 57 -4.97 -13.72 26.34
N PHE A 58 -3.92 -12.94 26.10
CA PHE A 58 -3.84 -12.14 24.89
C PHE A 58 -3.68 -13.00 23.63
N PHE A 59 -3.14 -14.21 23.73
CA PHE A 59 -2.86 -15.05 22.56
C PHE A 59 -4.02 -15.98 22.25
N THR A 60 -4.97 -15.50 21.44
CA THR A 60 -6.09 -16.31 20.94
C THR A 60 -5.99 -16.50 19.42
N PRO A 61 -6.63 -17.55 18.84
CA PRO A 61 -6.70 -17.71 17.39
C PRO A 61 -7.35 -16.51 16.68
N TRP A 62 -8.27 -15.81 17.36
CA TRP A 62 -8.99 -14.66 16.80
C TRP A 62 -8.09 -13.42 16.72
N HIS A 63 -7.34 -13.16 17.79
CA HIS A 63 -6.27 -12.15 17.77
C HIS A 63 -5.25 -12.46 16.67
N ALA A 64 -4.90 -13.73 16.44
CA ALA A 64 -3.98 -14.10 15.37
C ALA A 64 -4.50 -13.72 13.97
N VAL A 65 -5.80 -13.89 13.70
CA VAL A 65 -6.41 -13.44 12.43
C VAL A 65 -6.39 -11.91 12.32
N PHE A 66 -6.80 -11.22 13.38
CA PHE A 66 -6.86 -9.76 13.41
C PHE A 66 -5.47 -9.13 13.24
N TYR A 67 -4.53 -9.43 14.13
CA TYR A 67 -3.18 -8.88 14.09
C TYR A 67 -2.38 -9.41 12.89
N GLY A 68 -2.66 -10.61 12.41
CA GLY A 68 -2.09 -11.13 11.16
C GLY A 68 -2.54 -10.32 9.94
N GLY A 69 -3.83 -10.00 9.85
CA GLY A 69 -4.36 -9.11 8.81
C GLY A 69 -3.76 -7.70 8.88
N PHE A 70 -3.64 -7.15 10.09
CA PHE A 70 -2.96 -5.87 10.32
C PHE A 70 -1.51 -5.90 9.81
N LEU A 71 -0.74 -6.92 10.22
CA LEU A 71 0.66 -7.05 9.87
C LEU A 71 0.84 -7.18 8.35
N LEU A 72 0.01 -7.98 7.67
CA LEU A 72 0.07 -8.13 6.22
C LEU A 72 -0.21 -6.81 5.50
N TYR A 73 -1.23 -6.06 5.94
CA TYR A 73 -1.56 -4.76 5.34
C TYR A 73 -0.45 -3.73 5.59
N GLY A 74 0.04 -3.62 6.83
CA GLY A 74 1.15 -2.73 7.18
C GLY A 74 2.44 -3.06 6.43
N ALA A 75 2.81 -4.34 6.35
CA ALA A 75 3.98 -4.79 5.61
C ALA A 75 3.86 -4.52 4.12
N PHE A 76 2.67 -4.63 3.53
CA PHE A 76 2.42 -4.27 2.14
C PHE A 76 2.66 -2.77 1.89
N LEU A 77 2.15 -1.89 2.76
CA LEU A 77 2.37 -0.44 2.65
C LEU A 77 3.84 -0.06 2.83
N VAL A 78 4.48 -0.57 3.89
CA VAL A 78 5.91 -0.33 4.16
C VAL A 78 6.79 -0.90 3.05
N GLY A 79 6.51 -2.12 2.58
CA GLY A 79 7.23 -2.73 1.46
C GLY A 79 7.11 -1.90 0.18
N THR A 80 5.91 -1.38 -0.12
CA THR A 80 5.69 -0.47 -1.27
C THR A 80 6.52 0.80 -1.14
N LEU A 81 6.47 1.42 0.03
CA LEU A 81 7.22 2.62 0.35
C LEU A 81 8.73 2.37 0.17
N LEU A 82 9.28 1.31 0.78
CA LEU A 82 10.70 0.97 0.69
C LEU A 82 11.12 0.64 -0.75
N ALA A 83 10.31 -0.11 -1.49
CA ALA A 83 10.58 -0.45 -2.89
C ALA A 83 10.56 0.77 -3.81
N ASN A 84 9.65 1.73 -3.59
CA ASN A 84 9.63 2.97 -4.37
C ASN A 84 10.77 3.92 -3.95
N ARG A 85 11.14 3.95 -2.66
CA ARG A 85 12.29 4.71 -2.15
C ARG A 85 13.61 4.20 -2.73
N SER A 86 13.80 2.89 -2.83
CA SER A 86 15.01 2.30 -3.43
C SER A 86 15.13 2.58 -4.94
N ARG A 87 14.02 2.92 -5.61
CA ARG A 87 13.97 3.38 -7.01
C ARG A 87 14.19 4.90 -7.16
N GLY A 88 14.55 5.61 -6.09
CA GLY A 88 14.87 7.04 -6.13
C GLY A 88 13.66 7.97 -6.03
N ASN A 89 12.46 7.46 -5.75
CA ASN A 89 11.29 8.32 -5.59
C ASN A 89 11.38 9.15 -4.30
N GLU A 90 10.89 10.39 -4.37
CA GLU A 90 10.69 11.22 -3.19
C GLU A 90 9.72 10.55 -2.21
N TRP A 91 9.92 10.74 -0.91
CA TRP A 91 9.06 10.16 0.14
C TRP A 91 7.57 10.43 -0.10
N ARG A 92 7.21 11.68 -0.44
CA ARG A 92 5.84 12.11 -0.71
C ARG A 92 5.20 11.42 -1.93
N ARG A 93 6.02 10.83 -2.81
CA ARG A 93 5.60 10.13 -4.04
C ARG A 93 5.86 8.62 -3.98
N SER A 94 6.33 8.13 -2.84
CA SER A 94 6.71 6.72 -2.68
C SER A 94 5.53 5.81 -2.33
N LEU A 95 4.35 6.37 -2.07
CA LEU A 95 3.09 5.64 -2.01
C LEU A 95 2.13 6.16 -3.07
N PRO A 96 1.23 5.30 -3.60
CA PRO A 96 0.15 5.76 -4.46
C PRO A 96 -0.74 6.76 -3.72
N ALA A 97 -1.38 7.66 -4.47
CA ALA A 97 -2.23 8.70 -3.91
C ALA A 97 -3.30 8.08 -2.98
N GLY A 98 -3.50 8.68 -1.79
CA GLY A 98 -4.42 8.19 -0.77
C GLY A 98 -3.79 7.25 0.27
N TYR A 99 -2.80 6.43 -0.09
CA TYR A 99 -2.24 5.42 0.82
C TYR A 99 -1.32 5.97 1.91
N ALA A 100 -0.89 7.23 1.82
CA ALA A 100 -0.17 7.89 2.89
C ALA A 100 -1.00 7.95 4.20
N LEU A 101 -2.32 8.15 4.08
CA LEU A 101 -3.24 8.11 5.22
C LEU A 101 -3.38 6.70 5.78
N SER A 102 -3.44 5.68 4.91
CA SER A 102 -3.45 4.28 5.33
C SER A 102 -2.19 3.94 6.14
N LEU A 103 -1.01 4.39 5.69
CA LEU A 103 0.24 4.18 6.42
C LEU A 103 0.23 4.92 7.76
N ALA A 104 -0.23 6.17 7.80
CA ALA A 104 -0.35 6.92 9.05
C ALA A 104 -1.28 6.21 10.05
N GLY A 105 -2.44 5.74 9.59
CA GLY A 105 -3.37 4.94 10.40
C GLY A 105 -2.74 3.65 10.92
N ALA A 106 -1.98 2.95 10.08
CA ALA A 106 -1.26 1.74 10.49
C ALA A 106 -0.20 2.02 11.57
N VAL A 107 0.53 3.14 11.46
CA VAL A 107 1.49 3.58 12.49
C VAL A 107 0.75 3.91 13.79
N ILE A 108 -0.31 4.72 13.74
CA ILE A 108 -1.09 5.09 14.93
C ILE A 108 -1.67 3.87 15.63
N PHE A 109 -2.14 2.86 14.88
CA PHE A 109 -2.67 1.65 15.47
C PHE A 109 -1.59 0.76 16.11
N GLY A 110 -0.36 0.79 15.58
CA GLY A 110 0.74 -0.07 16.02
C GLY A 110 1.59 0.48 17.18
N PHE A 111 1.33 1.70 17.66
CA PHE A 111 2.09 2.38 18.72
C PHE A 111 1.13 2.98 19.76
#